data_AF-A0A3D4P885-F1
#
_entry.id   AF-A0A3D4P885-F1
#
_cell.length_a   1.000
_cell.length_b   1.000
_cell.length_c   1.000
_cell.angle_alpha   90.00
_cell.angle_beta   90.00
_cell.angle_gamma   90.00
#
_symmetry.space_group_name_H-M   'P 1'
#
loop_
_entity.id
_entity.type
_entity.pdbx_description
1 polymer ?
#
loop_
_entity_poly.entity_id
_entity_poly.type
_entity_poly.pdbx_seq_one_letter_code
_entity_poly.pdbx_strand_id
1 'polypeptide(L)'
;MNKQGGYRLNTLIIFGVDTVAGSNLAQSFSSSHQVIGICERNAPEISNCEILSGGAVTKQIGKLLDDLKPERFIDASSAGDSAWNPQATIGSEEQCQTSAELANACAERKIPFTLISSDAVLTGPWMFHEET
;
A
#
# COMPACT_ATOMS: atom_id res chain seq x y z
N MET A 1 2.53 0.86 42.36
CA MET A 1 1.57 1.30 41.31
C MET A 1 2.24 2.44 40.55
N ASN A 2 2.47 2.45 39.24
CA ASN A 2 2.13 1.58 38.12
C ASN A 2 3.36 1.51 37.20
N LYS A 3 3.79 0.30 36.82
CA LYS A 3 4.68 0.13 35.66
C LYS A 3 3.78 0.22 34.42
N GLN A 4 3.72 1.37 33.76
CA GLN A 4 3.20 1.43 32.39
C GLN A 4 4.24 0.75 31.49
N GLY A 5 4.09 -0.56 31.30
CA GLY A 5 4.75 -1.26 30.21
C GLY A 5 4.17 -0.72 28.92
N GLY A 6 4.90 0.17 28.24
CA GLY A 6 4.52 0.63 26.91
C GLY A 6 4.52 -0.56 25.97
N TYR A 7 3.34 -1.05 25.61
CA TYR A 7 3.23 -2.00 24.51
C TYR A 7 3.69 -1.28 23.25
N ARG A 8 4.81 -1.72 22.68
CA ARG A 8 5.24 -1.26 21.36
C ARG A 8 4.20 -1.77 20.38
N LEU A 9 3.42 -0.87 19.78
CA LEU A 9 2.54 -1.22 18.68
C LEU A 9 3.41 -1.68 17.51
N ASN A 10 2.99 -2.74 16.84
CA ASN A 10 3.67 -3.20 15.64
C ASN A 10 3.45 -2.19 14.51
N THR A 11 4.50 -1.96 13.71
CA THR A 11 4.45 -1.00 12.60
C THR A 11 3.91 -1.69 11.34
N LEU A 12 2.91 -1.06 10.71
CA LEU A 12 2.41 -1.42 9.39
C LEU A 12 2.74 -0.30 8.41
N ILE A 13 3.28 -0.66 7.25
CA ILE A 13 3.45 0.28 6.14
C ILE A 13 2.38 0.01 5.09
N ILE A 14 1.73 1.07 4.61
CA ILE A 14 0.71 1.00 3.55
C ILE A 14 1.13 1.94 2.41
N PHE A 15 1.51 1.39 1.27
CA PHE A 15 1.78 2.14 0.04
C PHE A 15 0.49 2.35 -0.76
N GLY A 16 0.31 3.54 -1.31
CA GLY A 16 -0.96 3.94 -1.93
C GLY A 16 -2.02 4.35 -0.91
N VAL A 17 -1.63 5.03 0.17
CA VAL A 17 -2.58 5.47 1.21
C VAL A 17 -3.57 6.53 0.70
N ASP A 18 -3.25 7.18 -0.41
CA ASP A 18 -4.09 8.11 -1.15
C ASP A 18 -5.17 7.43 -2.00
N THR A 19 -5.16 6.10 -2.11
CA THR A 19 -6.24 5.33 -2.73
C THR A 19 -7.40 5.12 -1.75
N VAL A 20 -8.57 4.81 -2.30
CA VAL A 20 -9.76 4.50 -1.48
C VAL A 20 -9.50 3.26 -0.62
N ALA A 21 -8.90 2.19 -1.16
CA ALA A 21 -8.58 1.02 -0.34
C ALA A 21 -7.49 1.34 0.70
N GLY A 22 -6.42 2.00 0.29
CA GLY A 22 -5.29 2.33 1.16
C GLY A 22 -5.68 3.18 2.37
N SER A 23 -6.46 4.24 2.14
CA SER A 23 -6.96 5.11 3.22
C SER A 23 -7.87 4.37 4.21
N ASN A 24 -8.79 3.53 3.72
CA ASN A 24 -9.67 2.73 4.57
C ASN A 24 -8.90 1.67 5.37
N LEU A 25 -7.90 1.02 4.76
CA LEU A 25 -7.00 0.09 5.46
C LEU A 25 -6.23 0.82 6.57
N ALA A 26 -5.64 1.97 6.26
CA ALA A 26 -4.91 2.78 7.23
C ALA A 26 -5.78 3.15 8.44
N GLN A 27 -6.98 3.69 8.18
CA GLN A 27 -7.92 4.05 9.24
C GLN A 27 -8.34 2.83 10.07
N SER A 28 -8.56 1.67 9.44
CA SER A 28 -8.97 0.44 10.13
C SER A 28 -7.88 -0.11 11.06
N PHE A 29 -6.61 -0.02 10.66
CA PHE A 29 -5.49 -0.53 11.46
C PHE A 29 -4.94 0.49 12.47
N SER A 30 -5.23 1.78 12.31
CA SER A 30 -4.70 2.88 13.14
C SER A 30 -4.95 2.74 14.65
N SER A 31 -5.99 1.99 15.05
CA SER A 31 -6.33 1.75 16.46
C SER A 31 -5.51 0.64 17.12
N SER A 32 -4.85 -0.21 16.33
CA SER A 32 -4.17 -1.43 16.78
C SER A 32 -2.70 -1.52 16.33
N HIS A 33 -2.28 -0.68 15.40
CA HIS A 33 -0.93 -0.66 14.84
C HIS A 33 -0.44 0.77 14.69
N GLN A 34 0.89 0.95 14.71
CA GLN A 34 1.49 2.19 14.23
C GLN A 34 1.47 2.15 12.70
N VAL A 35 0.55 2.89 12.08
CA VAL A 35 0.41 2.91 10.62
C VAL A 35 1.23 4.04 10.02
N ILE A 36 2.07 3.69 9.05
CA ILE A 36 2.82 4.63 8.21
C ILE A 36 2.31 4.46 6.77
N GLY A 37 1.57 5.46 6.31
CA GLY A 37 1.09 5.55 4.93
C GLY A 37 2.14 6.18 4.02
N ILE A 38 2.24 5.69 2.79
CA ILE A 38 3.10 6.24 1.74
C ILE A 38 2.23 6.56 0.52
N CYS A 39 2.42 7.74 -0.09
CA CYS A 39 1.74 8.18 -1.31
C CYS A 39 2.66 9.03 -2.19
N GLU A 40 2.33 9.16 -3.48
CA GLU A 40 3.15 9.94 -4.41
C GLU A 40 2.64 11.36 -4.67
N ARG A 41 1.31 11.54 -4.65
CA ARG A 41 0.68 12.79 -5.12
C ARG A 41 0.13 13.62 -3.97
N ASN A 42 -0.92 13.13 -3.32
CA ASN A 42 -1.68 13.88 -2.33
C ASN A 42 -1.67 13.13 -1.00
N ALA A 43 -1.02 13.70 0.02
CA ALA A 43 -1.06 13.15 1.38
C ALA A 43 -2.45 13.38 1.99
N PRO A 44 -3.29 12.33 2.17
CA PRO A 44 -4.54 12.50 2.89
C PRO A 44 -4.26 12.73 4.38
N GLU A 45 -5.13 13.47 5.06
CA GLU A 45 -5.14 13.48 6.52
C GLU A 45 -5.93 12.27 7.03
N ILE A 46 -5.24 11.35 7.71
CA ILE A 46 -5.84 10.17 8.32
C ILE A 46 -5.49 10.16 9.81
N SER A 47 -6.51 10.03 10.65
CA SER A 47 -6.35 10.09 12.10
C SER A 47 -5.46 8.94 12.60
N ASN A 48 -4.48 9.28 13.44
CA ASN A 48 -3.52 8.32 14.03
C ASN A 48 -2.64 7.58 13.00
N CYS A 49 -2.41 8.17 11.82
CA CYS A 49 -1.46 7.66 10.83
C CYS A 49 -0.38 8.71 10.54
N GLU A 50 0.85 8.25 10.40
CA GLU A 50 1.93 9.06 9.82
C GLU A 50 1.89 8.89 8.30
N ILE A 51 1.95 9.99 7.55
CA ILE A 51 1.87 9.96 6.09
C ILE A 51 3.16 10.53 5.50
N LEU A 52 3.88 9.71 4.75
CA LEU A 52 5.07 10.07 4.01
C LEU A 52 4.69 10.25 2.54
N SER A 53 4.95 11.43 1.97
CA SER A 53 4.54 11.73 0.59
C SER A 53 5.70 12.14 -0.31
N GLY A 54 5.60 11.76 -1.58
CA GLY A 54 6.47 12.18 -2.66
C GLY A 54 7.48 11.12 -3.08
N GLY A 55 7.88 11.15 -4.36
CA GLY A 55 8.70 10.10 -4.98
C GLY A 55 10.09 9.87 -4.38
N ALA A 56 10.58 10.76 -3.50
CA ALA A 56 11.81 10.52 -2.74
C ALA A 56 11.66 9.40 -1.70
N VAL A 57 10.44 9.19 -1.19
CA VAL A 57 10.14 8.15 -0.20
C VAL A 57 10.26 6.77 -0.84
N THR A 58 9.67 6.57 -2.02
CA THR A 58 9.75 5.32 -2.78
C THR A 58 11.20 4.96 -3.13
N LYS A 59 12.00 5.95 -3.54
CA LYS A 59 13.45 5.76 -3.82
C LYS A 59 14.28 5.37 -2.60
N GLN A 60 13.80 5.67 -1.39
CA GLN A 60 14.49 5.36 -0.14
C GLN A 60 13.85 4.20 0.63
N ILE A 61 12.99 3.42 -0.03
CA ILE A 61 12.19 2.40 0.66
C ILE A 61 13.05 1.38 1.40
N GLY A 62 14.18 0.93 0.83
CA GLY A 62 15.06 -0.04 1.50
C GLY A 62 15.55 0.47 2.86
N LYS A 63 16.00 1.73 2.91
CA LYS A 63 16.42 2.38 4.15
C LYS A 63 15.25 2.51 5.13
N LEU A 64 14.08 2.91 4.63
CA LEU A 64 12.87 3.03 5.45
C LEU A 64 12.49 1.69 6.09
N LEU A 65 12.56 0.59 5.35
CA LEU A 65 12.31 -0.76 5.86
C LEU A 65 13.37 -1.18 6.89
N ASP A 66 14.63 -0.82 6.70
CA ASP A 66 15.74 -1.12 7.62
C ASP A 66 15.62 -0.36 8.95
N ASP A 67 15.21 0.91 8.88
CA ASP A 67 15.05 1.80 10.03
C ASP A 67 13.80 1.43 10.84
N LEU A 68 12.67 1.19 10.17
CA LEU A 68 11.38 0.96 10.83
C LEU A 68 11.14 -0.50 11.21
N LYS A 69 11.67 -1.45 10.42
CA LYS A 69 11.45 -2.90 10.57
C LYS A 69 9.97 -3.25 10.75
N PRO A 70 9.11 -2.89 9.76
CA PRO A 70 7.68 -3.11 9.88
C PRO A 70 7.35 -4.60 9.96
N GLU A 71 6.25 -4.91 10.63
CA GLU A 71 5.73 -6.29 10.69
C GLU A 71 5.16 -6.72 9.33
N ARG A 72 4.63 -5.76 8.55
CA ARG A 72 4.08 -6.02 7.23
C ARG A 72 4.09 -4.76 6.37
N PHE A 73 4.23 -4.98 5.08
CA PHE A 73 4.03 -3.99 4.03
C PHE A 73 2.79 -4.36 3.21
N ILE A 74 1.90 -3.40 3.03
CA ILE A 74 0.69 -3.55 2.19
C ILE A 74 0.82 -2.58 1.03
N ASP A 75 0.76 -3.10 -0.19
CA ASP A 75 0.69 -2.31 -1.41
C ASP A 75 -0.76 -2.22 -1.89
N ALA A 76 -1.34 -1.03 -1.75
CA ALA A 76 -2.68 -0.65 -2.21
C ALA A 76 -2.63 0.46 -3.27
N SER A 77 -1.46 0.67 -3.90
CA SER A 77 -1.25 1.76 -4.88
C SER A 77 -2.09 1.62 -6.16
N SER A 78 -2.41 0.39 -6.54
CA SER A 78 -3.31 0.09 -7.66
C SER A 78 -4.78 -0.04 -7.24
N ALA A 79 -5.06 -0.09 -5.92
CA ALA A 79 -6.36 -0.42 -5.36
C ALA A 79 -7.25 0.83 -5.09
N GLY A 80 -7.53 1.61 -6.11
CA GLY A 80 -8.42 2.76 -5.98
C GLY A 80 -8.77 3.50 -7.26
N ASP A 81 -8.07 3.22 -8.35
CA ASP A 81 -8.36 3.75 -9.68
C ASP A 81 -9.45 2.91 -10.35
N SER A 82 -10.65 3.04 -9.79
CA SER A 82 -11.86 2.36 -10.26
C SER A 82 -12.48 3.05 -11.48
N ALA A 83 -13.35 2.36 -12.22
CA ALA A 83 -14.05 2.81 -13.42
C ALA A 83 -14.85 4.13 -13.29
N TRP A 84 -15.02 4.68 -12.08
CA TRP A 84 -15.67 5.98 -11.84
C TRP A 84 -14.68 7.16 -11.81
N ASN A 85 -13.37 6.92 -11.84
CA ASN A 85 -12.35 7.95 -12.02
C ASN A 85 -11.90 7.99 -13.50
N PRO A 86 -12.49 8.83 -14.36
CA PRO A 86 -12.11 8.92 -15.77
C PRO A 86 -10.70 9.50 -15.99
N GLN A 87 -10.06 10.01 -14.94
CA GLN A 87 -8.66 10.45 -14.94
C GLN A 87 -7.73 9.41 -14.29
N ALA A 88 -8.26 8.25 -13.92
CA ALA A 88 -7.47 7.13 -13.42
C ALA A 88 -6.41 6.75 -14.44
N THR A 89 -5.20 6.54 -13.95
CA THR A 89 -4.14 6.05 -14.83
C THR A 89 -4.37 4.55 -14.97
N ILE A 90 -4.69 4.08 -16.17
CA ILE A 90 -4.74 2.63 -16.44
C ILE A 90 -3.39 2.06 -16.02
N GLY A 91 -3.41 0.96 -15.27
CA GLY A 91 -2.21 0.33 -14.70
C GLY A 91 -1.03 0.37 -15.68
N SER A 92 0.03 1.07 -15.28
CA SER A 92 1.22 1.23 -16.11
C SER A 92 2.25 0.16 -15.80
N GLU A 93 3.11 -0.15 -16.78
CA GLU A 93 4.26 -1.03 -16.58
C GLU A 93 5.16 -0.51 -15.44
N GLU A 94 5.29 0.81 -15.29
CA GLU A 94 6.02 1.48 -14.20
C GLU A 94 5.42 1.18 -12.83
N GLN A 95 4.10 1.19 -12.68
CA GLN A 95 3.44 0.82 -11.42
C GLN A 95 3.65 -0.66 -11.08
N CYS A 96 3.52 -1.55 -12.06
CA CYS A 96 3.81 -2.99 -11.87
C CYS A 96 5.26 -3.21 -11.45
N GLN A 97 6.20 -2.52 -12.08
CA GLN A 97 7.62 -2.58 -11.76
C GLN A 97 7.88 -2.05 -10.35
N THR A 98 7.23 -0.96 -9.95
CA THR A 98 7.32 -0.41 -8.59
C THR A 98 6.84 -1.43 -7.55
N SER A 99 5.68 -2.05 -7.73
CA SER A 99 5.18 -3.10 -6.83
C SER A 99 6.13 -4.29 -6.74
N ALA A 100 6.74 -4.70 -7.86
CA ALA A 100 7.73 -5.78 -7.89
C ALA A 100 9.02 -5.41 -7.11
N GLU A 101 9.51 -4.18 -7.26
CA GLU A 101 10.65 -3.67 -6.51
C GLU A 101 10.38 -3.61 -5.01
N LEU A 102 9.19 -3.15 -4.60
CA LEU A 102 8.75 -3.16 -3.20
C LEU A 102 8.68 -4.58 -2.63
N ALA A 103 8.12 -5.52 -3.39
CA ALA A 103 8.04 -6.93 -2.99
C ALA A 103 9.44 -7.55 -2.79
N ASN A 104 10.37 -7.28 -3.71
CA ASN A 104 11.76 -7.74 -3.60
C ASN A 104 12.47 -7.15 -2.38
N ALA A 105 12.33 -5.84 -2.16
CA ALA A 105 12.92 -5.16 -1.01
C ALA A 105 12.40 -5.71 0.33
N CYS A 106 11.12 -6.07 0.39
CA CYS A 106 10.52 -6.73 1.55
C CYS A 106 11.04 -8.16 1.72
N ALA A 107 11.16 -8.93 0.63
CA ALA A 107 11.65 -10.31 0.64
C ALA A 107 13.08 -10.41 1.16
N GLU A 108 13.98 -9.53 0.73
CA GLU A 108 15.37 -9.42 1.22
C GLU A 108 15.44 -9.26 2.75
N ARG A 109 14.45 -8.56 3.31
CA ARG A 109 14.36 -8.22 4.74
C ARG A 109 13.45 -9.17 5.52
N LYS A 110 12.88 -10.18 4.86
CA LYS A 110 11.90 -11.12 5.43
C LYS A 110 10.66 -10.41 6.01
N ILE A 111 10.27 -9.30 5.39
CA ILE A 111 9.06 -8.56 5.74
C ILE A 111 7.90 -9.14 4.91
N PRO A 112 6.81 -9.59 5.53
CA PRO A 112 5.59 -9.96 4.84
C PRO A 112 5.09 -8.83 3.92
N PHE A 113 4.90 -9.15 2.64
CA PHE A 113 4.36 -8.25 1.63
C PHE A 113 2.95 -8.70 1.23
N THR A 114 2.02 -7.76 1.06
CA THR A 114 0.65 -8.02 0.61
C THR A 114 0.28 -7.03 -0.46
N LEU A 115 0.04 -7.51 -1.69
CA LEU A 115 -0.50 -6.72 -2.78
C LEU A 115 -2.02 -6.82 -2.81
N ILE A 116 -2.71 -5.68 -2.81
CA ILE A 116 -4.14 -5.63 -3.06
C ILE A 116 -4.37 -5.69 -4.58
N SER A 117 -4.90 -6.82 -5.04
CA SER A 117 -5.24 -7.04 -6.45
C SER A 117 -6.72 -6.74 -6.72
N SER A 118 -7.14 -6.88 -7.98
CA SER A 118 -8.54 -6.76 -8.42
C SER A 118 -8.94 -7.98 -9.24
N ASP A 119 -10.22 -8.30 -9.20
CA ASP A 119 -10.90 -9.22 -10.11
C ASP A 119 -10.84 -8.78 -11.59
N ALA A 120 -10.52 -7.52 -11.87
CA ALA A 120 -10.30 -6.99 -13.22
C ALA A 120 -9.12 -7.64 -13.96
N VAL A 121 -8.25 -8.40 -13.29
CA VAL A 121 -7.22 -9.22 -13.96
C VAL A 121 -7.81 -10.41 -14.73
N LEU A 122 -9.06 -10.78 -14.42
CA LEU A 122 -9.79 -11.77 -15.17
C LEU A 122 -10.33 -11.09 -16.42
N THR A 123 -10.14 -11.71 -17.58
CA THR A 123 -10.92 -11.30 -18.75
C THR A 123 -12.38 -11.50 -18.36
N GLY A 124 -13.16 -10.42 -18.34
CA GLY A 124 -14.61 -10.49 -18.15
C GLY A 124 -15.21 -11.57 -19.05
N PRO A 125 -16.43 -12.04 -18.78
CA PRO A 125 -16.94 -13.22 -19.44
C PRO A 125 -16.72 -13.15 -20.95
N TRP A 126 -16.29 -14.26 -21.56
CA TRP A 126 -16.30 -14.49 -23.01
C TRP A 126 -17.73 -14.43 -23.60
N MET A 127 -18.65 -13.67 -23.00
CA MET A 127 -20.06 -13.52 -23.35
C MET A 127 -20.30 -12.95 -24.74
N PHE A 128 -19.27 -12.38 -25.38
CA PHE A 128 -19.34 -11.84 -26.74
C PHE A 128 -18.32 -12.46 -27.71
N HIS A 129 -17.67 -13.57 -27.35
CA HIS A 129 -16.80 -14.29 -28.27
C HIS A 129 -17.59 -15.41 -28.95
N GLU A 130 -17.72 -15.35 -30.28
CA GLU A 130 -18.10 -16.51 -31.10
C GLU A 130 -16.81 -17.20 -31.56
N GLU A 131 -16.63 -18.47 -31.18
CA GLU A 131 -15.60 -19.33 -31.77
C GLU A 131 -16.03 -19.64 -33.22
N THR A 132 -15.42 -18.97 -34.20
CA THR A 132 -15.48 -19.37 -35.63
C THR A 132 -14.41 -20.37 -35.98
#